data_AF-A0A150S4Y9-F1
#
_entry.id   AF-A0A150S4Y9-F1
#
_cell.length_a   1.000
_cell.length_b   1.000
_cell.length_c   1.000
_cell.angle_alpha   90.00
_cell.angle_beta   90.00
_cell.angle_gamma   90.00
#
_symmetry.space_group_name_H-M   'P 1'
#
loop_
_entity.id
_entity.type
_entity.pdbx_description
1 polymer ?
#
loop_
_entity_poly.entity_id
_entity_poly.type
_entity_poly.pdbx_seq_one_letter_code
_entity_poly.pdbx_strand_id
1 'polypeptide(L)'
;MRNADELRRFARQGWEAAQRDKELYWRDWKRQHGPAAGIRIADELRKQVLAQKPGWPSEEERREDLATHLRVLEALDRVAARRRRPAR
;
A
#
# COMPACT_ATOMS: atom_id res chain seq x y z
N MET A 1 17.59 4.36 13.46
CA MET A 1 17.50 3.32 12.40
C MET A 1 16.88 2.09 13.04
N ARG A 2 15.68 1.64 12.62
CA ARG A 2 15.05 0.45 13.25
C ARG A 2 15.94 -0.77 13.02
N ASN A 3 16.22 -1.53 14.08
CA ASN A 3 17.10 -2.70 13.95
C ASN A 3 16.37 -3.88 13.28
N ALA A 4 17.13 -4.87 12.78
CA ALA A 4 16.54 -6.00 12.05
C ALA A 4 15.54 -6.82 12.88
N ASP A 5 15.71 -6.85 14.21
CA ASP A 5 14.85 -7.60 15.12
C ASP A 5 13.51 -6.90 15.36
N GLU A 6 13.50 -5.56 15.41
CA GLU A 6 12.27 -4.78 15.46
C GLU A 6 11.42 -4.98 14.21
N LEU A 7 12.06 -5.03 13.03
CA LEU A 7 11.37 -5.32 11.77
C LEU A 7 10.82 -6.74 11.74
N ARG A 8 11.57 -7.73 12.25
CA ARG A 8 11.09 -9.12 12.36
C ARG A 8 9.92 -9.23 13.34
N ARG A 9 9.99 -8.57 14.50
CA ARG A 9 8.91 -8.53 15.49
C ARG A 9 7.66 -7.89 14.89
N PHE A 10 7.81 -6.76 14.22
CA PHE A 10 6.73 -6.08 13.51
C PHE A 10 6.12 -6.99 12.42
N ALA A 11 6.95 -7.61 11.57
CA ALA A 11 6.47 -8.49 10.50
C ALA A 11 5.74 -9.74 11.02
N ARG A 12 6.07 -10.20 12.24
CA ARG A 12 5.43 -11.36 12.89
C ARG A 12 4.18 -11.01 13.70
N GLN A 13 3.75 -9.74 13.72
CA GLN A 13 2.47 -9.38 14.34
C GLN A 13 1.31 -10.10 13.65
N GLY A 14 0.20 -10.26 14.36
CA GLY A 14 -1.03 -10.91 13.86
C GLY A 14 -1.75 -10.09 12.80
N TRP A 15 -1.08 -9.81 11.68
CA TRP A 15 -1.58 -8.99 10.59
C TRP A 15 -2.86 -9.55 9.97
N GLU A 16 -3.05 -10.87 10.01
CA GLU A 16 -4.24 -11.51 9.46
C GLU A 16 -5.53 -11.01 10.13
N ALA A 17 -5.52 -10.80 11.44
CA ALA A 17 -6.68 -10.23 12.15
C ALA A 17 -6.96 -8.80 11.67
N ALA A 18 -5.92 -7.97 11.63
CA ALA A 18 -6.04 -6.58 11.15
C ALA A 18 -6.50 -6.50 9.68
N GLN A 19 -6.06 -7.44 8.83
CA GLN A 19 -6.52 -7.51 7.43
C GLN A 19 -8.00 -7.87 7.36
N ARG A 20 -8.46 -8.88 8.12
CA ARG A 20 -9.89 -9.23 8.17
C ARG A 20 -10.75 -8.06 8.64
N ASP A 21 -10.34 -7.39 9.71
CA ASP A 21 -11.09 -6.24 10.24
C ASP A 21 -11.15 -5.10 9.22
N LYS A 22 -10.04 -4.83 8.53
CA LYS A 22 -9.96 -3.86 7.45
C LYS A 22 -10.90 -4.24 6.30
N GLU A 23 -10.89 -5.50 5.87
CA GLU A 23 -11.77 -5.98 4.80
C GLU A 23 -13.25 -5.84 5.14
N LEU A 24 -13.65 -6.23 6.36
CA LEU A 24 -15.02 -6.09 6.86
C LEU A 24 -15.45 -4.63 6.86
N TYR A 25 -14.63 -3.75 7.44
CA TYR A 25 -14.89 -2.32 7.48
C TYR A 25 -15.09 -1.74 6.07
N TRP A 26 -14.14 -1.98 5.15
CA TRP A 26 -14.22 -1.42 3.81
C TRP A 26 -15.38 -2.00 3.00
N ARG A 27 -15.74 -3.26 3.21
CA ARG A 27 -16.93 -3.86 2.60
C ARG A 27 -18.19 -3.12 3.05
N ASP A 28 -18.35 -2.93 4.35
CA ASP A 28 -19.55 -2.33 4.91
C ASP A 28 -19.63 -0.83 4.58
N TRP A 29 -18.48 -0.14 4.61
CA TRP A 29 -18.36 1.24 4.16
C TRP A 29 -18.74 1.41 2.68
N LYS A 30 -18.23 0.55 1.79
CA LYS A 30 -18.58 0.57 0.36
C LYS A 30 -20.06 0.27 0.13
N ARG A 31 -20.67 -0.62 0.91
CA ARG A 31 -22.10 -0.90 0.84
C ARG A 31 -22.94 0.34 1.19
N GLN A 32 -22.53 1.10 2.20
CA GLN A 32 -23.24 2.31 2.64
C GLN A 32 -23.04 3.52 1.70
N HIS A 33 -21.84 3.69 1.15
CA HIS A 33 -21.46 4.91 0.42
C HIS A 33 -21.41 4.74 -1.11
N GLY A 34 -21.52 3.49 -1.58
CA GLY A 34 -21.38 3.10 -2.97
C GLY A 34 -19.92 3.03 -3.43
N PRO A 35 -19.66 2.31 -4.54
CA PRO A 35 -18.30 2.09 -5.05
C PRO A 35 -17.59 3.38 -5.48
N ALA A 36 -18.34 4.39 -5.93
CA ALA A 36 -17.80 5.67 -6.38
C ALA A 36 -17.30 6.57 -5.24
N ALA A 37 -17.66 6.30 -3.98
CA ALA A 37 -17.24 7.14 -2.87
C ALA A 37 -15.72 7.18 -2.67
N GLY A 38 -15.03 6.05 -2.88
CA GLY A 38 -13.57 6.01 -2.82
C GLY A 38 -12.91 6.87 -3.90
N ILE A 39 -13.47 6.86 -5.12
CA ILE A 39 -12.98 7.69 -6.23
C ILE A 39 -13.15 9.17 -5.92
N ARG A 40 -14.30 9.56 -5.36
CA ARG A 40 -14.53 10.96 -4.95
C ARG A 40 -13.54 11.42 -3.88
N ILE A 41 -13.30 10.60 -2.86
CA ILE A 41 -12.31 10.92 -1.81
C ILE A 41 -10.91 11.08 -2.43
N ALA A 42 -10.51 10.17 -3.33
CA ALA A 42 -9.23 10.27 -4.00
C ALA A 42 -9.11 11.55 -4.84
N ASP A 43 -10.18 11.96 -5.52
CA ASP A 43 -10.20 13.22 -6.29
C ASP A 43 -10.12 14.45 -5.38
N GLU A 44 -10.79 14.47 -4.23
CA GLU A 44 -10.66 15.56 -3.25
C GLU A 44 -9.24 15.67 -2.68
N LEU A 45 -8.61 14.52 -2.35
CA LEU A 45 -7.20 14.49 -1.93
C LEU A 45 -6.28 15.02 -3.04
N ARG A 46 -6.53 14.62 -4.30
CA ARG A 46 -5.77 15.11 -5.46
C ARG A 46 -5.92 16.62 -5.61
N LYS A 47 -7.13 17.16 -5.51
CA LYS A 47 -7.39 18.63 -5.55
C LYS A 47 -6.65 19.34 -4.44
N GLN A 48 -6.68 18.81 -3.22
CA GLN A 48 -5.97 19.39 -2.08
C GLN A 48 -4.45 19.42 -2.30
N VAL A 49 -3.87 18.36 -2.87
CA VAL A 49 -2.44 18.33 -3.20
C VAL A 49 -2.12 19.34 -4.29
N LEU A 50 -2.93 19.41 -5.35
CA LEU A 50 -2.73 20.38 -6.44
C LEU A 50 -2.86 21.83 -5.97
N ALA A 51 -3.75 22.11 -5.00
CA ALA A 51 -3.86 23.44 -4.41
C ALA A 51 -2.57 23.86 -3.67
N GLN A 52 -1.85 22.91 -3.06
CA GLN A 52 -0.60 23.17 -2.35
C GLN A 52 0.62 23.11 -3.27
N LYS A 53 0.58 22.25 -4.30
CA LYS A 53 1.65 22.02 -5.27
C LYS A 53 1.05 21.85 -6.68
N PRO A 54 0.82 22.96 -7.41
CA PRO A 54 0.15 22.92 -8.71
C PRO A 54 0.89 22.09 -9.77
N GLY A 55 2.22 22.00 -9.67
CA GLY A 55 3.04 21.20 -10.58
C GLY A 55 3.12 19.71 -10.22
N TRP A 56 2.30 19.24 -9.27
CA TRP A 56 2.31 17.85 -8.83
C TRP A 56 1.42 16.93 -9.70
N PRO A 57 1.82 15.68 -9.94
CA PRO A 57 3.18 15.18 -9.78
C PRO A 57 4.06 15.69 -10.93
N SER A 58 5.30 16.04 -10.62
CA SER A 58 6.30 16.28 -11.67
C SER A 58 6.65 14.97 -12.38
N GLU A 59 7.25 15.06 -13.57
CA GLU A 59 7.68 13.87 -14.31
C GLU A 59 8.75 13.05 -13.56
N GLU A 60 9.65 13.72 -12.84
CA GLU A 60 10.63 13.07 -11.97
C GLU A 60 9.92 12.28 -10.86
N GLU A 61 8.97 12.90 -10.15
CA GLU A 61 8.21 12.21 -9.09
C GLU A 61 7.45 10.99 -9.61
N ARG A 62 6.89 11.07 -10.82
CA ARG A 62 6.24 9.91 -11.45
C ARG A 62 7.23 8.79 -11.75
N ARG A 63 8.41 9.12 -12.29
CA ARG A 63 9.46 8.15 -12.59
C ARG A 63 10.00 7.50 -11.31
N GLU A 64 10.22 8.27 -10.26
CA GLU A 64 10.68 7.78 -8.95
C GLU A 64 9.64 6.88 -8.27
N ASP A 65 8.36 7.25 -8.34
CA ASP A 65 7.25 6.46 -7.81
C ASP A 65 7.15 5.11 -8.53
N LEU A 66 7.19 5.13 -9.87
CA LEU A 66 7.16 3.90 -10.68
C LEU A 66 8.37 3.00 -10.38
N ALA A 67 9.58 3.56 -10.35
CA ALA A 67 10.80 2.81 -10.03
C ALA A 67 10.72 2.19 -8.62
N THR A 68 10.09 2.88 -7.66
CA THR A 68 9.88 2.36 -6.32
C THR A 68 8.89 1.19 -6.31
N HIS A 69 7.77 1.30 -7.02
CA HIS A 69 6.80 0.22 -7.16
C HIS A 69 7.45 -1.03 -7.77
N LEU A 70 8.24 -0.88 -8.83
CA LEU A 70 8.95 -2.00 -9.46
C LEU A 70 9.90 -2.70 -8.48
N ARG A 71 10.71 -1.96 -7.73
CA ARG A 71 11.62 -2.53 -6.72
C ARG A 71 10.85 -3.29 -5.61
N VAL A 72 9.70 -2.78 -5.20
CA VAL A 72 8.85 -3.44 -4.19
C VAL A 72 8.27 -4.73 -4.75
N LEU A 73 7.74 -4.72 -5.98
CA LEU A 73 7.22 -5.91 -6.64
C LEU A 73 8.31 -7.01 -6.73
N GLU A 74 9.51 -6.66 -7.19
CA GLU A 74 10.64 -7.59 -7.24
C GLU A 74 11.01 -8.15 -5.85
N ALA A 75 10.96 -7.32 -4.80
CA ALA A 75 11.22 -7.78 -3.44
C ALA A 75 10.15 -8.76 -2.96
N LEU A 76 8.88 -8.50 -3.24
CA LEU A 76 7.76 -9.38 -2.90
C LEU A 76 7.86 -10.71 -3.66
N ASP A 77 8.20 -10.69 -4.94
CA ASP A 77 8.38 -11.89 -5.75
C ASP A 77 9.50 -12.78 -5.22
N ARG A 78 10.64 -12.19 -4.84
CA ARG A 78 11.74 -12.92 -4.19
C ARG A 78 11.30 -13.59 -2.89
N VAL A 79 10.49 -12.93 -2.07
CA VAL A 79 9.96 -13.52 -0.83
C VAL A 79 8.97 -14.64 -1.12
N ALA A 80 8.07 -14.45 -2.08
CA ALA A 80 7.10 -15.46 -2.49
C ALA A 80 7.79 -16.71 -3.08
N ALA A 81 8.82 -16.53 -3.90
CA ALA A 81 9.63 -17.62 -4.45
C ALA A 81 10.36 -18.41 -3.34
N ARG A 82 10.92 -17.72 -2.34
CA ARG A 82 11.56 -18.37 -1.18
C ARG A 82 10.57 -19.19 -0.35
N ARG A 83 9.35 -18.69 -0.12
CA ARG A 83 8.30 -19.41 0.61
C ARG A 83 7.82 -20.68 -0.11
N ARG A 84 7.81 -20.67 -1.45
CA ARG A 84 7.36 -21.80 -2.29
C ARG A 84 8.39 -22.92 -2.43
N ARG A 85 9.66 -22.67 -2.09
CA ARG A 85 10.73 -23.65 -2.24
C ARG A 85 10.69 -24.61 -1.03
N PRO A 86 10.48 -25.93 -1.23
CA PRO A 86 10.43 -26.88 -0.11
C PRO A 86 11.80 -26.92 0.60
N ALA A 87 11.76 -27.08 1.92
CA ALA A 87 12.96 -27.34 2.71
C ALA A 87 13.61 -28.62 2.17
N ARG A 88 14.89 -28.53 1.81
CA ARG A 88 15.72 -29.70 1.54
C ARG A 88 16.21 -30.28 2.85
#